data_AF-A0A1B8GKG0-F1
#
_entry.id   AF-A0A1B8GKG0-F1
#
_cell.length_a   1.000
_cell.length_b   1.000
_cell.length_c   1.000
_cell.angle_alpha   90.00
_cell.angle_beta   90.00
_cell.angle_gamma   90.00
#
_symmetry.space_group_name_H-M   'P 1'
#
loop_
_entity.id
_entity.type
_entity.pdbx_description
1 polymer ?
#
loop_
_entity_poly.entity_id
_entity_poly.type
_entity_poly.pdbx_seq_one_letter_code
_entity_poly.pdbx_strand_id
1 'polypeptide(L)'
;MPAISPVLALLALFSLAKSQHPNNGYLHVMCYPTSLVGAAPLDFSSLSQSPFPCEQHMYLLQVCSANGTTQIDFLAEQECLCGGNALEAWYGCELCYAAHGWVGFEPAALKEHYTSLSNAECKPTPVTQPYADLFPPYNATSVHSSP
;
A
#
# COMPACT_ATOMS: atom_id res chain seq x y z
N MET A 1 -20.82 -39.42 20.10
CA MET A 1 -19.96 -38.22 20.22
C MET A 1 -18.88 -38.36 19.16
N PRO A 2 -18.82 -37.55 18.10
CA PRO A 2 -17.80 -37.74 17.07
C PRO A 2 -16.44 -37.38 17.66
N ALA A 3 -15.51 -38.34 17.65
CA ALA A 3 -14.12 -38.13 18.03
C ALA A 3 -13.46 -37.31 16.93
N ILE A 4 -13.22 -36.03 17.21
CA ILE A 4 -12.49 -35.14 16.30
C ILE A 4 -11.05 -35.64 16.28
N SER A 5 -10.60 -36.13 15.12
CA SER A 5 -9.24 -36.62 14.93
C SER A 5 -8.23 -35.52 15.30
N PRO A 6 -7.16 -35.81 16.06
CA PRO A 6 -6.15 -34.81 16.42
C PRO A 6 -5.49 -34.19 15.18
N VAL A 7 -5.49 -34.91 14.05
CA VAL A 7 -5.02 -34.41 12.75
C VAL A 7 -5.92 -33.28 12.21
N LEU A 8 -7.24 -33.37 12.38
CA LEU A 8 -8.17 -32.29 11.99
C LEU A 8 -8.01 -31.06 12.89
N ALA A 9 -7.73 -31.25 14.19
CA ALA A 9 -7.47 -30.16 15.11
C ALA A 9 -6.15 -29.43 14.80
N LEU A 10 -5.08 -30.16 14.44
CA LEU A 10 -3.82 -29.57 13.99
C LEU A 10 -3.98 -28.81 12.65
N LEU A 11 -4.73 -29.36 11.69
CA LEU A 11 -4.99 -28.66 10.42
C LEU A 11 -5.79 -27.37 10.63
N ALA A 12 -6.77 -27.37 11.54
CA ALA A 12 -7.52 -26.16 11.90
C ALA A 12 -6.65 -25.09 12.59
N LEU A 13 -5.70 -25.50 13.44
CA LEU A 13 -4.73 -24.59 14.06
C LEU A 13 -3.76 -23.98 13.02
N PHE A 14 -3.35 -24.74 12.01
CA PHE A 14 -2.55 -24.23 10.89
C PHE A 14 -3.34 -23.25 9.99
N SER A 15 -4.66 -23.44 9.86
CA SER A 15 -5.51 -22.50 9.12
C SER A 15 -5.76 -21.19 9.85
N LEU A 16 -5.77 -21.18 11.19
CA LEU A 16 -5.92 -19.95 11.99
C LEU A 16 -4.62 -19.14 12.13
N ALA A 17 -3.45 -19.76 11.92
CA ALA A 17 -2.15 -19.08 12.04
C ALA A 17 -1.75 -18.26 10.79
N LYS A 18 -2.61 -18.15 9.78
CA LYS A 18 -2.33 -17.45 8.52
C LYS A 18 -3.21 -16.21 8.36
N SER A 19 -2.63 -15.02 8.51
CA SER A 19 -3.06 -13.83 7.74
C SER A 19 -2.23 -12.55 7.95
N GLN A 20 -1.29 -12.49 8.90
CA GLN A 20 -0.48 -11.28 9.12
C GLN A 20 1.01 -11.64 9.16
N HIS A 21 1.83 -10.84 8.46
CA HIS A 21 3.28 -10.89 8.63
C HIS A 21 3.56 -10.83 10.14
N PRO A 22 4.40 -11.71 10.70
CA PRO A 22 4.57 -11.86 12.15
C PRO A 22 4.94 -10.54 12.87
N ASN A 23 5.40 -9.55 12.09
CA ASN A 23 5.89 -8.27 12.57
C ASN A 23 5.01 -7.09 12.13
N ASN A 24 3.78 -7.30 11.64
CA ASN A 24 2.94 -6.23 11.08
C ASN A 24 2.74 -5.05 12.07
N GLY A 25 2.49 -5.34 13.35
CA GLY A 25 2.40 -4.30 14.37
C GLY A 25 3.70 -3.48 14.54
N TYR A 26 4.86 -4.13 14.46
CA TYR A 26 6.16 -3.45 14.50
C TYR A 26 6.38 -2.58 13.26
N LEU A 27 6.07 -3.10 12.07
CA LEU A 27 6.19 -2.37 10.81
C LEU A 27 5.30 -1.15 10.78
N HIS A 28 4.07 -1.27 11.29
CA HIS A 28 3.15 -0.15 11.39
C HIS A 28 3.64 0.92 12.37
N VAL A 29 4.26 0.54 13.49
CA VAL A 29 4.88 1.49 14.43
C VAL A 29 6.07 2.22 13.81
N MET A 30 6.89 1.53 13.02
CA MET A 30 8.10 2.13 12.44
C MET A 30 7.80 2.97 11.19
N CYS A 31 6.89 2.51 10.35
CA CYS A 31 6.62 3.14 9.06
C CYS A 31 5.40 4.08 9.09
N TYR A 32 4.47 3.92 10.04
CA TYR A 32 3.27 4.78 10.22
C TYR A 32 3.08 5.25 11.68
N PRO A 33 4.08 5.86 12.32
CA PRO A 33 4.03 6.16 13.75
C PRO A 33 2.94 7.16 14.15
N THR A 34 2.65 8.15 13.30
CA THR A 34 1.65 9.20 13.55
C THR A 34 0.23 8.64 13.47
N SER A 35 -0.01 7.65 12.60
CA SER A 35 -1.29 6.95 12.51
C SER A 35 -1.66 6.13 13.76
N LEU A 36 -0.71 5.95 14.69
CA LEU A 36 -0.87 5.16 15.92
C LEU A 36 -0.88 5.99 17.21
N VAL A 37 -0.77 7.32 17.14
CA VAL A 37 -0.80 8.16 18.34
C VAL A 37 -2.25 8.29 18.85
N GLY A 38 -2.71 7.23 19.52
CA GLY A 38 -3.72 7.22 20.58
C GLY A 38 -5.11 7.75 20.25
N ALA A 39 -6.01 6.87 19.79
CA ALA A 39 -7.47 6.90 19.99
C ALA A 39 -8.27 8.19 19.69
N ALA A 40 -7.65 9.24 19.15
CA ALA A 40 -8.29 10.40 18.57
C ALA A 40 -8.48 10.16 17.06
N PRO A 41 -9.49 10.78 16.41
CA PRO A 41 -9.57 10.73 14.96
C PRO A 41 -8.26 11.28 14.40
N LEU A 42 -7.58 10.48 13.57
CA LEU A 42 -6.40 10.92 12.87
C LEU A 42 -6.75 12.20 12.12
N ASP A 43 -6.06 13.28 12.45
CA ASP A 43 -6.12 14.49 11.63
C ASP A 43 -5.36 14.17 10.33
N PHE A 44 -6.09 13.71 9.33
CA PHE A 44 -5.50 13.30 8.05
C PHE A 44 -4.67 14.42 7.42
N SER A 45 -5.02 15.68 7.68
CA SER A 45 -4.27 16.83 7.17
C SER A 45 -2.88 16.94 7.80
N SER A 46 -2.67 16.42 9.01
CA SER A 46 -1.36 16.41 9.66
C SER A 46 -0.35 15.50 8.95
N LEU A 47 -0.83 14.52 8.17
CA LEU A 47 0.04 13.63 7.39
C LEU A 47 0.72 14.34 6.21
N SER A 48 0.17 15.47 5.75
CA SER A 48 0.76 16.30 4.68
C SER A 48 2.19 16.77 4.96
N GLN A 49 2.56 16.85 6.24
CA GLN A 49 3.88 17.27 6.71
C GLN A 49 4.64 16.15 7.43
N SER A 50 4.10 14.92 7.41
CA SER A 50 4.76 13.80 8.05
C SER A 50 6.14 13.57 7.42
N PRO A 51 7.20 13.35 8.21
CA PRO A 51 8.50 12.95 7.66
C PRO A 51 8.52 11.46 7.25
N PHE A 52 7.45 10.70 7.51
CA PHE A 52 7.39 9.27 7.24
C PHE A 52 6.81 9.02 5.84
N PRO A 53 7.56 8.37 4.92
CA PRO A 53 7.14 8.20 3.52
C PRO A 53 5.79 7.50 3.35
N CYS A 54 5.49 6.52 4.19
CA CYS A 54 4.22 5.83 4.16
C CYS A 54 3.02 6.72 4.50
N GLU A 55 3.20 7.63 5.44
CA GLU A 55 2.15 8.58 5.83
C GLU A 55 1.95 9.66 4.76
N GLN A 56 3.04 10.14 4.17
CA GLN A 56 2.98 11.02 3.00
C GLN A 56 2.29 10.32 1.83
N HIS A 57 2.62 9.06 1.57
CA HIS A 57 2.00 8.28 0.51
C HIS A 57 0.49 8.16 0.72
N MET A 58 0.03 7.80 1.93
CA MET A 58 -1.40 7.76 2.23
C MET A 58 -2.06 9.12 2.03
N TYR A 59 -1.45 10.18 2.55
CA TYR A 59 -1.95 11.54 2.37
C TYR A 59 -2.14 11.87 0.89
N LEU A 60 -1.07 11.72 0.11
CA LEU A 60 -1.01 12.08 -1.30
C LEU A 60 -1.98 11.24 -2.13
N LEU A 61 -2.07 9.93 -1.89
CA LEU A 61 -3.02 9.08 -2.61
C LEU A 61 -4.45 9.55 -2.36
N GLN A 62 -4.82 9.82 -1.10
CA GLN A 62 -6.18 10.25 -0.75
C GLN A 62 -6.56 11.62 -1.33
N VAL A 63 -5.63 12.59 -1.35
CA VAL A 63 -5.93 13.94 -1.86
C VAL A 63 -5.82 14.04 -3.38
N CYS A 64 -5.01 13.19 -4.01
CA CYS A 64 -4.82 13.19 -5.46
C CYS A 64 -5.83 12.30 -6.19
N SER A 65 -6.43 11.29 -5.54
CA SER A 65 -7.36 10.39 -6.22
C SER A 65 -8.49 11.12 -6.92
N ALA A 66 -8.76 10.71 -8.16
CA ALA A 66 -9.85 11.26 -8.96
C ALA A 66 -11.21 10.98 -8.29
N ASN A 67 -11.99 12.04 -8.05
CA ASN A 67 -13.35 11.93 -7.49
C ASN A 67 -14.42 11.67 -8.56
N GLY A 68 -14.08 11.87 -9.83
CA GLY A 68 -14.98 11.69 -10.98
C GLY A 68 -14.41 10.71 -11.98
N THR A 69 -15.18 10.43 -13.02
CA THR A 69 -14.84 9.43 -14.06
C THR A 69 -14.64 10.08 -15.43
N THR A 70 -14.41 11.39 -15.48
CA THR A 70 -14.17 12.13 -16.72
C THR A 70 -12.68 12.36 -16.93
N GLN A 71 -12.29 12.63 -18.17
CA GLN A 71 -10.88 12.87 -18.52
C GLN A 71 -10.26 14.04 -17.74
N ILE A 72 -11.04 15.07 -17.39
CA ILE A 72 -10.51 16.19 -16.61
C ILE A 72 -10.22 15.79 -15.15
N ASP A 73 -10.97 14.83 -14.60
CA ASP A 73 -10.71 14.28 -13.26
C ASP A 73 -9.41 13.47 -13.24
N PHE A 74 -9.20 12.62 -14.26
CA PHE A 74 -7.97 11.83 -14.39
C PHE A 74 -6.75 12.71 -14.69
N LEU A 75 -6.93 13.79 -15.45
CA LEU A 75 -5.85 14.76 -15.66
C LEU A 75 -5.45 15.44 -14.34
N ALA A 76 -6.42 15.85 -13.52
CA ALA A 76 -6.13 16.44 -12.22
C ALA A 76 -5.43 15.46 -11.26
N GLU A 77 -5.84 14.18 -11.26
CA GLU A 77 -5.17 13.11 -10.52
C GLU A 77 -3.73 12.93 -10.99
N GLN A 78 -3.50 12.79 -12.30
CA GLN A 78 -2.16 12.66 -12.88
C GLN A 78 -1.28 13.86 -12.51
N GLU A 79 -1.77 15.09 -12.65
CA GLU A 79 -1.03 16.30 -12.29
C GLU A 79 -0.64 16.33 -10.81
N CYS A 80 -1.54 15.87 -9.93
CA CYS A 80 -1.28 15.80 -8.49
C CYS A 80 -0.24 14.71 -8.14
N LEU A 81 -0.40 13.50 -8.66
CA LEU A 81 0.49 12.37 -8.39
C LEU A 81 1.89 12.58 -8.97
N CYS A 82 1.97 13.15 -10.18
CA CYS A 82 3.21 13.29 -10.95
C CYS A 82 3.91 14.64 -10.77
N GLY A 83 3.18 15.68 -10.37
CA GLY A 83 3.74 17.01 -10.07
C GLY A 83 4.29 17.15 -8.64
N GLY A 84 3.94 16.21 -7.75
CA GLY A 84 4.39 16.15 -6.37
C GLY A 84 5.44 15.06 -6.12
N ASN A 85 5.38 14.46 -4.93
CA ASN A 85 6.25 13.35 -4.50
C ASN A 85 5.44 12.09 -4.13
N ALA A 86 4.20 11.94 -4.64
CA ALA A 86 3.28 10.87 -4.25
C ALA A 86 3.84 9.49 -4.56
N LEU A 87 4.42 9.37 -5.75
CA LEU A 87 5.08 8.17 -6.21
C LEU A 87 6.36 7.95 -5.38
N GLU A 88 7.22 8.96 -5.16
CA GLU A 88 8.45 8.78 -4.38
C GLU A 88 8.16 8.38 -2.93
N ALA A 89 7.10 8.93 -2.35
CA ALA A 89 6.62 8.58 -1.02
C ALA A 89 6.19 7.11 -0.95
N TRP A 90 5.54 6.59 -2.00
CA TRP A 90 5.22 5.17 -2.10
C TRP A 90 6.48 4.30 -2.12
N TYR A 91 7.44 4.62 -3.01
CA TYR A 91 8.71 3.89 -3.08
C TYR A 91 9.46 3.92 -1.72
N GLY A 92 9.48 5.07 -1.06
CA GLY A 92 10.07 5.22 0.27
C GLY A 92 9.34 4.41 1.35
N CYS A 93 8.02 4.27 1.24
CA CYS A 93 7.23 3.47 2.16
C CYS A 93 7.60 1.99 2.06
N GLU A 94 7.70 1.49 0.84
CA GLU A 94 8.11 0.12 0.55
C GLU A 94 9.55 -0.15 1.03
N LEU A 95 10.46 0.82 0.87
CA LEU A 95 11.81 0.72 1.46
C LEU A 95 11.80 0.69 2.99
N CYS A 96 10.87 1.40 3.65
CA CYS A 96 10.72 1.30 5.10
C CYS A 96 10.35 -0.13 5.52
N TYR A 97 9.36 -0.73 4.86
CA TYR A 97 8.98 -2.12 5.11
C TYR A 97 10.16 -3.08 4.92
N ALA A 98 10.91 -2.94 3.82
CA ALA A 98 12.07 -3.76 3.55
C ALA A 98 13.17 -3.60 4.61
N ALA A 99 13.48 -2.37 5.01
CA ALA A 99 14.48 -2.08 6.05
C ALA A 99 14.10 -2.67 7.42
N HIS A 100 12.80 -2.80 7.69
CA HIS A 100 12.26 -3.34 8.93
C HIS A 100 11.90 -4.84 8.85
N GLY A 101 12.38 -5.54 7.82
CA GLY A 101 12.35 -7.00 7.76
C GLY A 101 11.10 -7.60 7.12
N TRP A 102 10.39 -6.85 6.27
CA TRP A 102 9.42 -7.43 5.35
C TRP A 102 10.18 -8.24 4.28
N VAL A 103 9.98 -9.56 4.30
CA VAL A 103 10.61 -10.49 3.35
C VAL A 103 9.83 -10.55 2.03
N GLY A 104 10.47 -10.95 0.92
CA GLY A 104 9.85 -10.96 -0.41
C GLY A 104 10.15 -9.73 -1.28
N PHE A 105 11.02 -8.84 -0.80
CA PHE A 105 11.35 -7.60 -1.45
C PHE A 105 12.78 -7.58 -2.01
N GLU A 106 12.92 -7.32 -3.31
CA GLU A 106 14.22 -7.10 -3.96
C GLU A 106 14.30 -5.63 -4.40
N PRO A 107 15.26 -4.83 -3.87
CA PRO A 107 15.27 -3.39 -4.10
C PRO A 107 15.35 -2.96 -5.57
N ALA A 108 16.06 -3.71 -6.43
CA ALA A 108 16.16 -3.37 -7.84
C ALA A 108 14.82 -3.63 -8.57
N ALA A 109 14.16 -4.74 -8.28
CA ALA A 109 12.84 -5.09 -8.80
C ALA A 109 11.78 -4.09 -8.33
N LEU A 110 11.83 -3.60 -7.08
CA LEU A 110 10.96 -2.52 -6.66
C LEU A 110 11.23 -1.25 -7.46
N LYS A 111 12.50 -0.84 -7.59
CA LYS A 111 12.88 0.37 -8.33
C LYS A 111 12.38 0.30 -9.77
N GLU A 112 12.48 -0.87 -10.41
CA GLU A 112 11.99 -1.13 -11.76
C GLU A 112 10.46 -1.04 -11.83
N HIS A 113 9.76 -1.75 -10.93
CA HIS A 113 8.29 -1.72 -10.84
C HIS A 113 7.77 -0.29 -10.65
N TYR A 114 8.38 0.46 -9.74
CA TYR A 114 8.07 1.85 -9.46
C TYR A 114 8.30 2.75 -10.68
N THR A 115 9.44 2.60 -11.36
CA THR A 115 9.74 3.36 -12.58
C THR A 115 8.74 3.04 -13.68
N SER A 116 8.33 1.78 -13.82
CA SER A 116 7.30 1.36 -14.76
C SER A 116 5.95 2.03 -14.47
N LEU A 117 5.50 2.01 -13.21
CA LEU A 117 4.24 2.64 -12.81
C LEU A 117 4.26 4.16 -12.94
N SER A 118 5.36 4.81 -12.56
CA SER A 118 5.53 6.25 -12.76
C SER A 118 5.44 6.61 -14.25
N ASN A 119 6.04 5.82 -15.14
CA ASN A 119 5.89 6.02 -16.58
C ASN A 119 4.45 5.78 -17.06
N ALA A 120 3.78 4.76 -16.54
CA ALA A 120 2.41 4.41 -16.91
C ALA A 120 1.39 5.46 -16.46
N GLU A 121 1.63 6.11 -15.32
CA GLU A 121 0.77 7.19 -14.82
C GLU A 121 1.13 8.54 -15.45
N CYS A 122 2.41 8.92 -15.49
CA CYS A 122 2.80 10.31 -15.75
C CYS A 122 3.10 10.68 -17.20
N LYS A 123 3.09 9.71 -18.13
CA LYS A 123 3.39 9.94 -19.55
C LYS A 123 2.19 9.90 -20.50
N PRO A 124 1.10 9.15 -20.24
CA PRO A 124 -0.02 9.13 -21.18
C PRO A 124 -0.66 10.50 -21.37
N THR A 125 -0.83 10.86 -22.64
CA THR A 125 -1.58 12.04 -23.10
C THR A 125 -2.28 11.66 -24.41
N PRO A 126 -3.63 11.72 -24.49
CA PRO A 126 -4.56 12.09 -23.42
C PRO A 126 -4.63 11.08 -22.26
N VAL A 127 -5.01 11.54 -21.06
CA VAL A 127 -5.33 10.67 -19.91
C VAL A 127 -6.70 10.04 -20.11
N THR A 128 -6.84 8.74 -19.88
CA THR A 128 -8.08 7.98 -20.18
C THR A 128 -8.58 7.09 -19.05
N GLN A 129 -7.80 6.91 -17.98
CA GLN A 129 -8.12 6.07 -16.85
C GLN A 129 -7.51 6.67 -15.58
N PRO A 130 -8.05 6.36 -14.38
CA PRO A 130 -7.43 6.74 -13.12
C PRO A 130 -6.22 5.87 -12.78
N TYR A 131 -5.37 6.34 -11.87
CA TYR A 131 -4.19 5.63 -11.36
C TYR A 131 -4.52 4.24 -10.82
N ALA A 132 -5.69 4.10 -10.16
CA ALA A 132 -6.14 2.84 -9.58
C ALA A 132 -6.30 1.72 -10.63
N ASP A 133 -6.59 2.07 -11.90
CA ASP A 133 -6.78 1.10 -12.99
C ASP A 133 -5.45 0.53 -13.51
N LEU A 134 -4.31 1.07 -13.08
CA LEU A 134 -2.99 0.49 -13.35
C LEU A 134 -2.73 -0.79 -12.53
N PHE A 135 -3.53 -1.03 -11.50
CA PHE A 135 -3.38 -2.19 -10.62
C PHE A 135 -4.40 -3.27 -10.96
N PRO A 136 -4.01 -4.56 -10.87
CA PRO A 136 -4.98 -5.62 -10.99
C PRO A 136 -6.02 -5.50 -9.86
N PRO A 137 -7.28 -5.91 -10.09
CA PRO A 137 -8.29 -5.90 -9.06
C PRO A 137 -7.81 -6.69 -7.84
N TYR A 138 -7.97 -6.09 -6.66
CA TYR A 138 -7.54 -6.71 -5.41
C TYR A 138 -8.20 -8.09 -5.24
N ASN A 139 -7.40 -9.14 -5.33
CA ASN A 139 -7.87 -10.49 -5.07
C ASN A 139 -7.61 -10.84 -3.60
N ALA A 140 -8.64 -10.69 -2.76
CA ALA A 140 -8.57 -11.01 -1.33
C ALA A 140 -8.10 -12.45 -1.04
N THR A 141 -8.21 -13.38 -2.01
CA THR A 141 -7.70 -14.75 -1.87
C THR A 141 -6.21 -14.90 -2.19
N SER A 142 -5.54 -13.94 -2.85
CA SER A 142 -4.12 -14.02 -3.20
C SER A 142 -3.18 -13.56 -2.07
N VAL A 143 -3.66 -12.73 -1.14
CA VAL A 143 -2.88 -12.24 0.03
C VAL A 143 -2.49 -13.39 0.97
N HIS A 144 -3.14 -14.55 0.84
CA HIS A 144 -2.80 -15.78 1.56
C HIS A 144 -1.53 -16.49 1.04
N SER A 145 -0.91 -15.96 -0.03
CA SER A 145 0.19 -16.63 -0.76
C SER A 145 1.37 -15.72 -1.14
N SER A 146 1.34 -14.44 -0.80
CA SER A 146 2.55 -13.62 -0.98
C SER A 146 3.57 -14.05 0.08
N PRO A 147 4.79 -14.49 -0.32
CA PRO A 147 5.83 -14.92 0.61
C PRO A 147 6.30 -13.81 1.54
#